data_AF-A0A2Z5PDG3-F1
#
_entry.id   AF-A0A2Z5PDG3-F1
#
_cell.length_a   1.000
_cell.length_b   1.000
_cell.length_c   1.000
_cell.angle_alpha   90.00
_cell.angle_beta   90.00
_cell.angle_gamma   90.00
#
_symmetry.space_group_name_H-M   'P 1'
#
loop_
_entity.id
_entity.type
_entity.pdbx_description
1 polymer ?
#
loop_
_entity_poly.entity_id
_entity_poly.type
_entity_poly.pdbx_seq_one_letter_code
_entity_poly.pdbx_strand_id
1 'polypeptide(L)'
;MSMFKLTSTKKGQVSFDFILAMLFLLLIFAFTGQNVLNMAKSFKESETVERGHAILDNFENYAITAYSKDVTINATFKPVGNLNYTIMISNKTIGVNSTTNILFSPDPDNNGVVNISSSNVNNSANSIPLTTVNISFGDFYVSKKLQISIQ
;
A
#
# COMPACT_ATOMS: atom_id res chain seq x y z
N MET A 1 -42.33 49.30 -51.14
CA MET A 1 -41.27 48.30 -50.91
C MET A 1 -40.86 48.38 -49.45
N SER A 2 -41.45 47.52 -48.61
CA SER A 2 -41.21 47.52 -47.16
C SER A 2 -40.03 46.60 -46.85
N MET A 3 -38.94 47.18 -46.38
CA MET A 3 -37.75 46.45 -45.95
C MET A 3 -37.99 45.91 -44.54
N PHE A 4 -38.13 44.59 -44.40
CA PHE A 4 -38.18 43.92 -43.10
C PHE A 4 -36.83 44.09 -42.39
N LYS A 5 -36.76 45.02 -41.43
CA LYS A 5 -35.67 45.07 -40.47
C LYS A 5 -35.87 43.95 -39.45
N LEU A 6 -35.08 42.89 -39.57
CA LEU A 6 -34.90 41.90 -38.50
C LEU A 6 -34.25 42.61 -37.31
N THR A 7 -35.08 42.96 -36.32
CA THR A 7 -34.62 43.45 -35.01
C THR A 7 -33.74 42.39 -34.36
N SER A 8 -32.45 42.70 -34.29
CA SER A 8 -31.40 41.86 -33.71
C SER A 8 -31.71 41.48 -32.26
N THR A 9 -31.96 40.20 -32.02
CA THR A 9 -32.19 39.53 -30.73
C THR A 9 -30.88 39.35 -29.94
N LYS A 10 -30.13 40.43 -29.68
CA LYS A 10 -28.85 40.36 -28.95
C LYS A 10 -28.96 39.77 -27.53
N LYS A 11 -30.08 39.95 -26.84
CA LYS A 11 -30.24 39.47 -25.45
C LYS A 11 -30.39 37.95 -25.33
N GLY A 12 -31.06 37.29 -26.29
CA GLY A 12 -31.25 35.84 -26.27
C GLY A 12 -29.97 35.05 -26.58
N GLN A 13 -29.15 35.59 -27.48
CA GLN A 13 -27.84 35.03 -27.81
C GLN A 13 -26.88 35.08 -26.61
N VAL A 14 -26.83 36.21 -25.90
CA VAL A 14 -25.99 36.36 -24.69
C VAL A 14 -26.39 35.38 -23.58
N SER A 15 -27.69 35.15 -23.35
CA SER A 15 -28.15 34.16 -22.36
C SER A 15 -27.81 32.73 -22.75
N PHE A 16 -27.88 32.39 -24.04
CA PHE A 16 -27.51 31.07 -24.54
C PHE A 16 -25.99 30.83 -24.42
N ASP A 17 -25.18 31.82 -24.80
CA ASP A 17 -23.72 31.78 -24.67
C ASP A 17 -23.30 31.64 -23.20
N PHE A 18 -24.02 32.29 -22.27
CA PHE A 18 -23.80 32.13 -20.84
C PHE A 18 -24.11 30.71 -20.34
N ILE A 19 -25.24 30.12 -20.74
CA ILE A 19 -25.59 28.74 -20.38
C ILE A 19 -24.57 27.77 -20.94
N LEU A 20 -24.16 27.96 -22.20
CA LEU A 20 -23.15 27.13 -22.85
C LEU A 20 -21.80 27.22 -22.14
N ALA A 21 -21.37 28.44 -21.78
CA ALA A 21 -20.14 28.65 -21.01
C ALA A 21 -20.21 27.98 -19.62
N MET A 22 -21.36 28.05 -18.94
CA MET A 22 -21.56 27.40 -17.65
C MET A 22 -21.52 25.88 -17.75
N LEU A 23 -22.15 25.30 -18.78
CA LEU A 23 -22.06 23.86 -19.04
C LEU A 23 -20.62 23.43 -19.34
N PHE A 24 -19.89 24.22 -20.13
CA PHE A 24 -18.48 23.95 -20.43
C PHE A 24 -17.61 24.02 -19.18
N LEU A 25 -17.86 25.02 -18.32
CA LEU A 25 -17.17 25.17 -17.05
C LEU A 25 -17.42 23.97 -16.13
N LEU A 26 -18.68 23.52 -16.00
CA LEU A 26 -19.03 22.33 -15.22
C LEU A 26 -18.33 21.08 -15.74
N LEU A 27 -18.19 20.95 -17.07
CA LEU A 27 -17.53 19.81 -17.70
C LEU A 27 -16.03 19.80 -17.40
N ILE A 28 -15.37 20.97 -17.45
CA ILE A 28 -13.96 21.13 -17.05
C ILE A 28 -13.79 20.80 -15.56
N PHE A 29 -14.68 21.31 -14.69
CA PHE A 29 -14.63 21.02 -13.26
C PHE A 29 -14.79 19.53 -12.97
N ALA A 30 -15.74 18.86 -13.64
CA ALA A 30 -15.94 17.42 -13.48
C ALA A 30 -14.70 16.63 -13.93
N PHE A 31 -14.11 17.00 -15.08
CA PHE A 31 -12.91 16.34 -15.60
C PHE A 31 -11.70 16.53 -14.67
N THR A 32 -11.43 17.77 -14.26
CA THR A 32 -10.35 18.09 -13.32
C THR A 32 -10.57 17.42 -11.97
N GLY A 33 -11.79 17.45 -11.45
CA GLY A 33 -12.17 16.81 -10.19
C GLY A 33 -11.90 15.30 -10.20
N GLN A 34 -12.27 14.62 -11.29
CA GLN A 34 -12.00 13.19 -11.45
C GLN A 34 -10.50 12.89 -11.46
N ASN A 35 -9.71 13.71 -12.15
CA ASN A 35 -8.25 13.53 -12.21
C ASN A 35 -7.60 13.73 -10.85
N VAL A 36 -8.01 14.75 -10.09
CA VAL A 36 -7.51 14.99 -8.73
C VAL A 36 -7.86 13.82 -7.81
N LEU A 37 -9.09 13.30 -7.89
CA LEU A 37 -9.50 12.15 -7.07
C LEU A 37 -8.71 10.88 -7.41
N ASN A 38 -8.50 10.62 -8.70
CA ASN A 38 -7.68 9.50 -9.15
C ASN A 38 -6.23 9.64 -8.67
N MET A 39 -5.66 10.83 -8.78
CA MET A 39 -4.30 11.11 -8.29
C MET A 39 -4.18 10.93 -6.78
N ALA A 40 -5.16 11.41 -6.00
CA ALA A 40 -5.19 11.21 -4.55
C ALA A 40 -5.24 9.72 -4.17
N LYS A 41 -5.99 8.91 -4.92
CA LYS A 41 -6.02 7.46 -4.74
C LYS A 41 -4.66 6.82 -5.03
N SER A 42 -4.02 7.19 -6.15
CA SER A 42 -2.69 6.67 -6.50
C SER A 42 -1.61 7.06 -5.48
N PHE A 43 -1.66 8.27 -4.91
CA PHE A 43 -0.74 8.66 -3.83
C PHE A 43 -0.91 7.78 -2.58
N LYS A 44 -2.16 7.51 -2.18
CA LYS A 44 -2.44 6.65 -1.04
C LYS A 44 -1.93 5.21 -1.26
N GLU A 45 -2.14 4.67 -2.45
CA GLU A 45 -1.64 3.35 -2.83
C GLU A 45 -0.10 3.31 -2.82
N SER A 46 0.54 4.32 -3.43
CA SER A 46 2.00 4.46 -3.44
C SER A 46 2.59 4.59 -2.05
N GLU A 47 1.96 5.35 -1.16
CA GLU A 47 2.39 5.48 0.23
C GLU A 47 2.30 4.14 0.97
N THR A 48 1.23 3.39 0.74
CA THR A 48 1.05 2.08 1.39
C THR A 48 2.10 1.08 0.93
N VAL A 49 2.43 1.06 -0.37
CA VAL A 49 3.50 0.24 -0.94
C VAL A 49 4.86 0.61 -0.35
N GLU A 50 5.18 1.90 -0.27
CA GLU A 50 6.44 2.39 0.31
C GLU A 50 6.58 1.97 1.78
N ARG A 51 5.51 2.11 2.56
CA ARG A 51 5.50 1.67 3.96
C ARG A 51 5.65 0.15 4.08
N GLY A 52 5.07 -0.62 3.15
CA GLY A 52 5.28 -2.06 3.05
C GLY A 52 6.75 -2.43 2.83
N HIS A 53 7.43 -1.74 1.91
CA HIS A 53 8.88 -1.91 1.68
C HIS A 53 9.71 -1.54 2.91
N ALA A 54 9.40 -0.43 3.57
CA ALA A 54 10.08 -0.04 4.81
C ALA A 54 9.91 -1.08 5.93
N ILE A 55 8.74 -1.71 6.06
CA ILE A 55 8.54 -2.81 7.02
C ILE A 55 9.38 -4.03 6.64
N LEU A 56 9.42 -4.40 5.36
CA LEU A 56 10.25 -5.50 4.87
C LEU A 56 11.74 -5.27 5.12
N ASP A 57 12.23 -4.05 4.90
CA ASP A 57 13.63 -3.68 5.15
C ASP A 57 13.96 -3.80 6.63
N ASN A 58 13.11 -3.29 7.52
CA ASN A 58 13.30 -3.43 8.96
C ASN A 58 13.24 -4.90 9.39
N PHE A 59 12.30 -5.67 8.84
CA PHE A 59 12.16 -7.09 9.12
C PHE A 59 13.42 -7.88 8.73
N GLU A 60 13.94 -7.65 7.53
CA GLU A 60 15.20 -8.26 7.08
C GLU A 60 16.37 -7.83 7.97
N ASN A 61 16.47 -6.55 8.32
CA ASN A 61 17.54 -6.04 9.18
C ASN A 61 17.54 -6.69 10.57
N TYR A 62 16.37 -6.90 11.18
CA TYR A 62 16.27 -7.63 12.45
C TYR A 62 16.74 -9.07 12.30
N ALA A 63 16.32 -9.76 11.25
CA ALA A 63 16.76 -11.12 11.00
C ALA A 63 18.28 -11.20 10.73
N ILE A 64 18.84 -10.30 9.92
CA ILE A 64 20.29 -10.23 9.66
C ILE A 64 21.04 -9.95 10.96
N THR A 65 20.52 -9.06 11.82
CA THR A 65 21.16 -8.73 13.09
C THR A 65 21.12 -9.91 14.05
N ALA A 66 19.99 -10.61 14.16
CA ALA A 66 19.84 -11.79 15.00
C ALA A 66 20.83 -12.89 14.59
N TYR A 67 20.94 -13.14 13.28
CA TYR A 67 21.90 -14.07 12.71
C TYR A 67 23.36 -13.63 12.92
N SER A 68 23.69 -12.40 12.52
CA SER A 68 25.10 -11.93 12.49
C SER A 68 25.71 -11.75 13.86
N LYS A 69 24.88 -11.45 14.88
CA LYS A 69 25.33 -11.26 16.26
C LYS A 69 25.08 -12.46 17.15
N ASP A 70 24.46 -13.52 16.62
CA ASP A 70 24.05 -14.70 17.37
C ASP A 70 23.21 -14.36 18.62
N VAL A 71 22.17 -13.54 18.43
CA VAL A 71 21.29 -13.06 19.52
C VAL A 71 19.82 -13.23 19.17
N THR A 72 18.99 -13.42 20.19
CA THR A 72 17.53 -13.33 20.02
C THR A 72 17.08 -11.87 20.09
N ILE A 73 16.38 -11.41 19.06
CA ILE A 73 15.81 -10.06 18.97
C ILE A 73 14.31 -10.14 19.10
N ASN A 74 13.75 -9.38 20.04
CA ASN A 74 12.31 -9.18 20.14
C ASN A 74 11.95 -7.83 19.52
N ALA A 75 11.36 -7.84 18.33
CA ALA A 75 10.97 -6.63 17.61
C ALA A 75 9.47 -6.43 17.63
N THR A 76 9.05 -5.18 17.81
CA THR A 76 7.63 -4.80 17.86
C THR A 76 7.18 -4.25 16.52
N PHE A 77 6.14 -4.86 15.96
CA PHE A 77 5.46 -4.44 14.74
C PHE A 77 4.07 -3.91 15.09
N LYS A 78 3.64 -2.86 14.38
CA LYS A 78 2.35 -2.19 14.63
C LYS A 78 1.65 -1.90 13.31
N PRO A 79 0.30 -1.83 13.30
CA PRO A 79 -0.45 -1.40 12.13
C PRO A 79 0.01 -0.02 11.65
N VAL A 80 -0.15 0.21 10.34
CA VAL A 80 0.22 1.46 9.70
C VAL A 80 -1.02 2.36 9.68
N GLY A 81 -1.14 3.23 10.68
CA GLY A 81 -2.36 4.02 10.87
C GLY A 81 -3.56 3.08 11.10
N ASN A 82 -4.51 3.07 10.17
CA ASN A 82 -5.67 2.18 10.21
C ASN A 82 -5.51 0.92 9.34
N LEU A 83 -4.33 0.70 8.77
CA LEU A 83 -4.06 -0.43 7.89
C LEU A 83 -3.39 -1.57 8.66
N ASN A 84 -4.13 -2.67 8.77
CA ASN A 84 -3.59 -3.95 9.24
C ASN A 84 -2.87 -4.64 8.09
N TYR A 85 -1.89 -5.48 8.42
CA TYR A 85 -1.18 -6.26 7.42
C TYR A 85 -0.81 -7.64 7.94
N THR A 86 -0.52 -8.54 7.01
CA THR A 86 -0.11 -9.91 7.30
C THR A 86 1.26 -10.14 6.70
N ILE A 87 2.20 -10.59 7.53
CA ILE A 87 3.52 -11.02 7.09
C ILE A 87 3.43 -12.52 6.77
N MET A 88 3.84 -12.92 5.57
CA MET A 88 3.91 -14.32 5.16
C MET A 88 5.38 -14.69 4.98
N ILE A 89 5.82 -15.76 5.66
CA ILE A 89 7.19 -16.29 5.61
C ILE A 89 7.09 -17.81 5.59
N SER A 90 7.79 -18.48 4.68
CA SER A 90 7.78 -19.95 4.61
C SER A 90 6.35 -20.50 4.60
N ASN A 91 6.01 -21.38 5.55
CA ASN A 91 4.67 -21.92 5.81
C ASN A 91 3.93 -21.20 6.95
N LYS A 92 4.33 -19.98 7.32
CA LYS A 92 3.76 -19.21 8.41
C LYS A 92 3.19 -17.88 7.94
N THR A 93 2.16 -17.44 8.63
CA THR A 93 1.61 -16.08 8.51
C THR A 93 1.53 -15.43 9.89
N ILE A 94 1.78 -14.13 9.95
CA ILE A 94 1.74 -13.34 11.17
C ILE A 94 0.84 -12.15 10.91
N GLY A 95 -0.31 -12.11 11.60
CA GLY A 95 -1.23 -10.99 11.53
C GLY A 95 -0.75 -9.83 12.40
N VAL A 96 -0.62 -8.64 11.82
CA VAL A 96 -0.35 -7.39 12.54
C VAL A 96 -1.59 -6.51 12.45
N ASN A 97 -2.57 -6.86 13.29
CA ASN A 97 -3.80 -6.11 13.51
C ASN A 97 -3.73 -5.19 14.74
N SER A 98 -2.71 -5.39 15.57
CA SER A 98 -2.42 -4.63 16.78
C SER A 98 -0.90 -4.66 17.01
N THR A 99 -0.45 -4.19 18.18
CA THR A 99 0.99 -4.28 18.51
C THR A 99 1.39 -5.75 18.66
N THR A 100 2.16 -6.26 17.71
CA THR A 100 2.58 -7.66 17.63
C THR A 100 4.10 -7.73 17.83
N ASN A 101 4.52 -8.54 18.79
CA ASN A 101 5.94 -8.82 19.01
C ASN A 101 6.36 -10.05 18.21
N ILE A 102 7.48 -9.93 17.52
CA ILE A 102 8.06 -10.99 16.70
C ILE A 102 9.47 -11.22 17.21
N LEU A 103 9.74 -12.47 17.61
CA LEU A 103 11.05 -12.91 18.03
C LEU A 103 11.79 -13.50 16.84
N PHE A 104 13.03 -13.04 16.68
CA PHE A 104 13.99 -13.51 15.69
C PHE A 104 15.12 -14.16 16.47
N SER A 105 15.35 -15.46 16.26
CA SER A 105 16.44 -16.19 16.91
C SER A 105 17.22 -16.98 15.85
N PRO A 106 18.56 -16.97 15.86
CA PRO A 106 19.34 -17.83 14.98
C PRO A 106 18.97 -19.30 15.20
N ASP A 107 18.95 -20.09 14.14
CA ASP A 107 18.75 -21.53 14.23
C ASP A 107 20.05 -22.20 14.71
N PRO A 108 20.04 -22.87 15.89
CA PRO A 108 21.24 -23.53 16.41
C PRO A 108 21.70 -24.72 15.55
N ASP A 109 20.78 -25.33 14.79
CA ASP A 109 21.04 -26.55 14.02
C ASP A 109 21.34 -26.26 12.54
N ASN A 110 20.95 -25.08 12.03
CA ASN A 110 21.20 -24.65 10.64
C ASN A 110 21.89 -23.29 10.56
N ASN A 111 23.19 -23.31 10.25
CA ASN A 111 23.92 -22.09 9.90
C ASN A 111 23.28 -21.39 8.69
N GLY A 112 22.79 -20.16 8.93
CA GLY A 112 22.22 -19.30 7.88
C GLY A 112 20.69 -19.21 7.89
N VAL A 113 20.02 -19.81 8.88
CA VAL A 113 18.56 -19.73 9.06
C VAL A 113 18.22 -18.96 10.33
N VAL A 114 17.20 -18.10 10.26
CA VAL A 114 16.61 -17.42 11.42
C VAL A 114 15.22 -17.97 11.68
N ASN A 115 15.00 -18.43 12.90
CA ASN A 115 13.70 -18.85 13.40
C ASN A 115 12.87 -17.64 13.79
N ILE A 116 11.60 -17.66 13.38
CA ILE A 116 10.61 -16.68 13.79
C ILE A 116 9.51 -17.30 14.63
N SER A 117 9.24 -16.64 15.75
CA SER A 117 8.10 -16.92 16.62
C SER A 117 7.37 -15.64 17.01
N SER A 118 6.05 -15.75 17.16
CA SER A 118 5.19 -14.67 17.65
C SER A 118 3.94 -15.30 18.26
N SER A 119 3.26 -14.56 19.12
CA SER A 119 1.98 -14.99 19.71
C SER A 119 0.86 -15.09 18.68
N ASN A 120 1.02 -14.50 17.49
CA ASN A 120 0.00 -14.44 16.44
C ASN A 120 0.45 -15.13 15.14
N VAL A 121 1.21 -16.23 15.26
CA VAL A 121 1.63 -17.05 14.12
C VAL A 121 0.53 -18.06 13.79
N ASN A 122 0.09 -18.08 12.54
CA ASN A 122 -0.77 -19.12 11.98
C ASN A 122 -0.02 -19.90 10.91
N ASN A 123 -0.28 -21.20 10.83
CA ASN A 123 0.22 -22.01 9.73
C ASN A 123 -0.51 -21.66 8.44
N SER A 124 0.26 -21.48 7.37
CA SER A 124 -0.23 -21.27 6.01
C SER A 124 -0.30 -22.60 5.28
N ALA A 125 -1.39 -22.84 4.54
CA ALA A 125 -1.45 -23.94 3.57
C ALA A 125 -0.51 -23.70 2.37
N ASN A 126 -0.18 -22.44 2.09
CA ASN A 126 0.69 -22.03 1.02
C ASN A 126 2.09 -21.75 1.58
N SER A 127 3.09 -22.50 1.11
CA SER A 127 4.49 -22.27 1.46
C SER A 127 5.15 -21.37 0.43
N ILE A 128 5.83 -20.32 0.89
CA ILE A 128 6.72 -19.50 0.07
C ILE A 128 8.18 -19.88 0.35
N PRO A 129 9.14 -19.60 -0.54
CA PRO A 129 10.55 -19.89 -0.29
C PRO A 129 11.04 -19.25 1.01
N LEU A 130 11.93 -19.95 1.74
CA LEU A 130 12.55 -19.47 3.00
C LEU A 130 13.32 -18.14 2.83
N THR A 131 13.69 -17.80 1.61
CA THR A 131 14.39 -16.56 1.25
C THR A 131 13.45 -15.47 0.76
N THR A 132 12.13 -15.61 0.95
CA THR A 132 11.14 -14.64 0.51
C THR A 132 10.19 -14.30 1.64
N VAL A 133 9.90 -13.01 1.80
CA VAL A 133 8.86 -12.52 2.71
C VAL A 133 7.90 -11.65 1.94
N ASN A 134 6.61 -11.87 2.19
CA ASN A 134 5.54 -11.06 1.64
C ASN A 134 4.82 -10.31 2.76
N ILE A 135 4.48 -9.05 2.51
CA ILE A 135 3.56 -8.30 3.36
C ILE A 135 2.32 -8.02 2.56
N SER A 136 1.19 -8.57 3.01
CA SER A 136 -0.12 -8.35 2.41
C SER A 136 -0.91 -7.32 3.21
N PHE A 137 -1.52 -6.37 2.50
CA PHE A 137 -2.47 -5.39 3.05
C PHE A 137 -3.92 -5.74 2.66
N GLY A 138 -4.20 -7.03 2.40
CA GLY A 138 -5.49 -7.51 1.91
C GLY A 138 -5.52 -7.60 0.39
N ASP A 139 -5.80 -6.50 -0.30
CA ASP A 139 -6.04 -6.49 -1.76
C ASP A 139 -4.75 -6.63 -2.58
N PHE A 140 -3.60 -6.36 -1.98
CA PHE A 140 -2.30 -6.48 -2.62
C PHE A 140 -1.23 -6.94 -1.62
N TYR A 141 -0.06 -7.30 -2.15
CA TYR A 141 1.11 -7.61 -1.35
C TYR A 141 2.37 -7.00 -1.96
N VAL A 142 3.34 -6.68 -1.10
CA VAL A 142 4.72 -6.41 -1.47
C VAL A 142 5.56 -7.62 -1.12
N SER A 143 6.53 -7.95 -1.97
CA SER A 143 7.40 -9.12 -1.80
C SER A 143 8.85 -8.69 -1.85
N LYS A 144 9.69 -9.27 -1.00
CA LYS A 144 11.13 -9.08 -1.02
C LYS A 144 11.84 -10.42 -0.91
N LYS A 145 12.85 -10.61 -1.75
CA LYS A 145 13.83 -11.68 -1.59
C LYS A 145 14.87 -11.22 -0.56
N LEU A 146 15.02 -12.02 0.48
CA LEU A 146 15.93 -11.80 1.58
C LEU A 146 17.34 -12.32 1.27
N GLN A 147 18.32 -11.71 1.92
CA GLN A 147 19.72 -12.18 1.90
C GLN A 147 19.97 -13.39 2.81
N ILE A 148 19.07 -13.64 3.76
CA ILE A 148 19.14 -14.75 4.71
C ILE A 148 17.85 -15.57 4.66
N SER A 149 17.95 -16.85 5.03
CA SER A 149 16.79 -17.74 5.09
C SER A 149 16.07 -17.58 6.42
N ILE A 150 14.74 -17.62 6.40
CA ILE A 150 13.89 -17.44 7.58
C ILE A 150 12.80 -18.51 7.60
N GLN A 151 12.54 -19.09 8.78
CA GLN A 151 11.54 -20.15 8.97
C GLN A 151 10.56 -19.92 10.13
#